data_AF-A0A101WMC6-F1
#
_entry.id   AF-A0A101WMC6-F1
#
_cell.length_a   1.000
_cell.length_b   1.000
_cell.length_c   1.000
_cell.angle_alpha   90.00
_cell.angle_beta   90.00
_cell.angle_gamma   90.00
#
_symmetry.space_group_name_H-M   'P 1'
#
loop_
_entity.id
_entity.type
_entity.pdbx_description
1 polymer ?
#
loop_
_entity_poly.entity_id
_entity_poly.type
_entity_poly.pdbx_seq_one_letter_code
_entity_poly.pdbx_strand_id
1 'polypeptide(L)'
;MLNYIYENAKKVLLEQKDIKGVAKVYTHHDYKPYFCIYTFKHFVHNPKKKDQRQDYNDYYRKIKDKSEMDILSVCFDNWYDACLNDEGKKIYRSQVEDLEIIIAKFEISVCKIISIGKSPLDSEYKCSKDEIIEYMKIRDTMIEKVKKLETQTVEYYRMMED
;
A
#
# COMPACT_ATOMS: atom_id res chain seq x y z
N MET A 1 -5.09 -15.64 11.61
CA MET A 1 -6.38 -15.24 10.99
C MET A 1 -6.18 -14.28 9.81
N LEU A 2 -5.36 -13.22 9.94
CA LEU A 2 -5.07 -12.27 8.85
C LEU A 2 -4.43 -12.89 7.59
N ASN A 3 -3.48 -13.85 7.72
CA ASN A 3 -2.87 -14.52 6.57
C ASN A 3 -3.86 -15.39 5.76
N TYR A 4 -4.92 -15.92 6.38
CA TYR A 4 -5.94 -16.70 5.68
C TYR A 4 -6.87 -15.79 4.85
N ILE A 5 -7.21 -14.62 5.39
CA ILE A 5 -7.98 -13.59 4.66
C ILE A 5 -7.16 -13.03 3.48
N TYR A 6 -5.84 -12.87 3.68
CA TYR A 6 -4.88 -12.44 2.65
C TYR A 6 -4.86 -13.37 1.43
N GLU A 7 -4.64 -14.66 1.63
CA GLU A 7 -4.56 -15.62 0.51
C GLU A 7 -5.90 -15.79 -0.20
N ASN A 8 -7.01 -15.76 0.55
CA ASN A 8 -8.34 -15.91 -0.04
C ASN A 8 -8.73 -14.69 -0.90
N ALA A 9 -8.49 -13.47 -0.41
CA ALA A 9 -8.78 -12.26 -1.18
C ALA A 9 -7.95 -12.18 -2.48
N LYS A 10 -6.66 -12.56 -2.41
CA LYS A 10 -5.77 -12.65 -3.57
C LYS A 10 -6.28 -13.67 -4.59
N LYS A 11 -6.65 -14.87 -4.14
CA LYS A 11 -7.21 -15.91 -5.01
C LYS A 11 -8.48 -15.45 -5.72
N VAL A 12 -9.45 -14.94 -4.96
CA VAL A 12 -10.74 -14.46 -5.51
C VAL A 12 -10.51 -13.35 -6.53
N LEU A 13 -9.53 -12.48 -6.32
CA LEU A 13 -9.20 -11.44 -7.28
C LEU A 13 -8.64 -11.99 -8.60
N LEU A 14 -7.74 -12.98 -8.54
CA LEU A 14 -7.13 -13.57 -9.73
C LEU A 14 -8.16 -14.26 -10.64
N GLU A 15 -9.25 -14.77 -10.05
CA GLU A 15 -10.36 -15.43 -10.75
C GLU A 15 -11.30 -14.45 -11.49
N GLN A 16 -11.20 -13.14 -11.26
CA GLN A 16 -12.11 -12.16 -11.89
C GLN A 16 -11.90 -12.06 -13.40
N LYS A 17 -12.95 -11.79 -14.18
CA LYS A 17 -12.85 -11.72 -15.66
C LYS A 17 -12.52 -10.34 -16.20
N ASP A 18 -12.85 -9.29 -15.46
CA ASP A 18 -12.72 -7.90 -15.90
C ASP A 18 -12.48 -6.94 -14.71
N ILE A 19 -12.27 -5.66 -15.02
CA ILE A 19 -12.07 -4.60 -14.01
C ILE A 19 -13.30 -4.42 -13.10
N LYS A 20 -14.51 -4.74 -13.58
CA LYS A 20 -15.72 -4.65 -12.76
C LYS A 20 -15.72 -5.71 -11.66
N GLY A 21 -15.30 -6.93 -11.97
CA GLY A 21 -15.09 -8.01 -11.02
C GLY A 21 -14.03 -7.66 -9.98
N VAL A 22 -12.85 -7.22 -10.45
CA VAL A 22 -11.75 -6.71 -9.58
C VAL A 22 -12.27 -5.69 -8.59
N ALA A 23 -13.02 -4.71 -9.07
CA ALA A 23 -13.51 -3.64 -8.22
C ALA A 23 -14.55 -4.11 -7.20
N LYS A 24 -15.38 -5.10 -7.53
CA LYS A 24 -16.30 -5.71 -6.56
C LYS A 24 -15.53 -6.35 -5.41
N VAL A 25 -14.46 -7.08 -5.72
CA VAL A 25 -13.58 -7.72 -4.73
C VAL A 25 -12.95 -6.66 -3.81
N TYR A 26 -12.40 -5.58 -4.36
CA TYR A 26 -11.81 -4.48 -3.59
C TYR A 26 -12.80 -3.78 -2.64
N THR A 27 -14.05 -3.62 -3.06
CA THR A 27 -15.09 -3.01 -2.23
C THR A 27 -15.77 -3.98 -1.27
N HIS A 28 -15.50 -5.29 -1.39
CA HIS A 28 -16.14 -6.30 -0.57
C HIS A 28 -15.69 -6.19 0.88
N HIS A 29 -16.63 -6.16 1.82
CA HIS A 29 -16.35 -5.95 3.24
C HIS A 29 -15.35 -6.97 3.83
N ASP A 30 -15.44 -8.25 3.46
CA ASP A 30 -14.54 -9.29 3.95
C ASP A 30 -13.10 -9.17 3.43
N TYR A 31 -12.91 -8.60 2.24
CA TYR A 31 -11.60 -8.52 1.58
C TYR A 31 -10.97 -7.13 1.69
N LYS A 32 -11.78 -6.10 1.94
CA LYS A 32 -11.31 -4.71 2.08
C LYS A 32 -10.17 -4.55 3.11
N PRO A 33 -10.18 -5.23 4.28
CA PRO A 33 -9.05 -5.15 5.21
C PRO A 33 -7.71 -5.59 4.60
N TYR A 34 -7.71 -6.53 3.65
CA TYR A 34 -6.50 -6.95 2.95
C TYR A 34 -5.97 -5.86 2.00
N PHE A 35 -6.84 -5.13 1.31
CA PHE A 35 -6.42 -4.10 0.34
C PHE A 35 -6.03 -2.77 0.99
N CYS A 36 -6.40 -2.55 2.25
CA CYS A 36 -6.26 -1.26 2.93
C CYS A 36 -5.50 -1.38 4.26
N ILE A 37 -4.57 -2.32 4.42
CA ILE A 37 -3.90 -2.61 5.70
C ILE A 37 -3.23 -1.35 6.26
N TYR A 38 -2.38 -0.71 5.44
CA TYR A 38 -1.61 0.45 5.84
C TYR A 38 -2.43 1.73 5.80
N THR A 39 -3.41 1.79 4.90
CA THR A 39 -4.44 2.85 4.89
C THR A 39 -5.17 2.88 6.23
N PHE A 40 -5.62 1.73 6.74
CA PHE A 40 -6.27 1.65 8.04
C PHE A 40 -5.30 2.01 9.16
N LYS A 41 -4.08 1.46 9.16
CA LYS A 41 -3.04 1.73 10.18
C LYS A 41 -2.75 3.22 10.34
N HIS A 42 -2.57 3.94 9.23
CA HIS A 42 -2.06 5.32 9.24
C HIS A 42 -3.12 6.40 9.11
N PHE A 43 -4.26 6.13 8.47
CA PHE A 43 -5.26 7.15 8.16
C PHE A 43 -6.65 6.92 8.78
N VAL A 44 -6.94 5.74 9.35
CA VAL A 44 -8.28 5.42 9.87
C VAL A 44 -8.29 5.01 11.35
N HIS A 45 -7.38 4.13 11.78
CA HIS A 45 -7.37 3.54 13.14
C HIS A 45 -6.52 4.33 14.15
N ASN A 46 -5.84 5.40 13.73
CA ASN A 46 -5.12 6.31 14.62
C ASN A 46 -5.87 7.67 14.76
N PRO A 47 -6.99 7.74 15.50
CA PRO A 47 -7.84 8.92 15.59
C PRO A 47 -7.25 10.07 16.42
N LYS A 48 -5.94 10.08 16.72
CA LYS A 48 -5.34 11.10 17.60
C LYS A 48 -5.25 12.50 16.98
N LYS A 49 -5.45 12.67 15.66
CA LYS A 49 -5.48 13.98 15.01
C LYS A 49 -6.52 14.03 13.88
N LYS A 50 -7.41 15.03 13.89
CA LYS A 50 -8.29 15.36 12.75
C LYS A 50 -7.49 15.54 11.45
N ASP A 51 -6.22 15.93 11.59
CA ASP A 51 -5.26 16.17 10.51
C ASP A 51 -5.05 14.93 9.62
N GLN A 52 -4.96 13.71 10.16
CA GLN A 52 -4.67 12.52 9.35
C GLN A 52 -5.83 12.12 8.42
N ARG A 53 -7.09 12.33 8.84
CA ARG A 53 -8.24 12.10 7.95
C ARG A 53 -8.32 13.18 6.87
N GLN A 54 -7.87 14.39 7.18
CA GLN A 54 -7.73 15.47 6.21
C GLN A 54 -6.62 15.13 5.21
N ASP A 55 -5.46 14.63 5.67
CA ASP A 55 -4.35 14.18 4.82
C ASP A 55 -4.77 13.07 3.86
N TYR A 56 -5.56 12.10 4.32
CA TYR A 56 -6.15 11.08 3.44
C TYR A 56 -6.97 11.72 2.31
N ASN A 57 -7.90 12.62 2.67
CA ASN A 57 -8.81 13.22 1.69
C ASN A 57 -8.05 14.13 0.70
N ASP A 58 -7.06 14.85 1.19
CA ASP A 58 -6.24 15.75 0.39
C ASP A 58 -5.32 14.97 -0.55
N TYR A 59 -4.72 13.89 -0.06
CA TYR A 59 -3.98 12.97 -0.92
C TYR A 59 -4.91 12.31 -1.95
N TYR A 60 -6.08 11.81 -1.53
CA TYR A 60 -7.08 11.21 -2.41
C TYR A 60 -7.46 12.16 -3.56
N ARG A 61 -7.61 13.46 -3.30
CA ARG A 61 -7.93 14.47 -4.33
C ARG A 61 -6.79 14.72 -5.31
N LYS A 62 -5.53 14.58 -4.89
CA LYS A 62 -4.34 14.88 -5.70
C LYS A 62 -4.10 13.86 -6.81
N ILE A 63 -4.39 12.58 -6.57
CA ILE A 63 -4.17 11.49 -7.53
C ILE A 63 -4.88 11.82 -8.86
N LYS A 64 -4.13 11.90 -9.97
CA LYS A 64 -4.66 12.26 -11.30
C LYS A 64 -4.78 11.10 -12.25
N ASP A 65 -3.92 10.11 -12.14
CA ASP A 65 -3.93 8.95 -13.01
C ASP A 65 -3.03 7.86 -12.39
N LYS A 66 -2.83 6.78 -13.14
CA LYS A 66 -2.07 5.60 -12.70
C LYS A 66 -0.57 5.83 -12.51
N SER A 67 0.00 6.91 -13.07
CA SER A 67 1.43 7.22 -12.91
C SER A 67 1.82 7.48 -11.46
N GLU A 68 0.86 7.86 -10.61
CA GLU A 68 1.08 8.03 -9.18
C GLU A 68 1.56 6.72 -8.54
N MET A 69 1.14 5.54 -9.04
CA MET A 69 1.59 4.25 -8.52
C MET A 69 3.06 4.03 -8.85
N ASP A 70 3.50 4.40 -10.06
CA ASP A 70 4.89 4.28 -10.48
C ASP A 70 5.78 5.22 -9.67
N ILE A 71 5.34 6.47 -9.47
CA ILE A 71 6.04 7.46 -8.64
C ILE A 71 6.23 6.92 -7.22
N LEU A 72 5.15 6.44 -6.59
CA LEU A 72 5.21 5.89 -5.24
C LEU A 72 6.11 4.64 -5.16
N SER A 73 6.11 3.79 -6.19
CA SER A 73 6.98 2.62 -6.25
C SER A 73 8.45 3.00 -6.28
N VAL A 74 8.81 3.95 -7.16
CA VAL A 74 10.18 4.46 -7.26
C VAL A 74 10.58 5.18 -5.97
N CYS A 75 9.69 6.00 -5.40
CA CYS A 75 9.92 6.64 -4.11
C CYS A 75 10.16 5.60 -3.03
N PHE A 76 9.33 4.56 -2.93
CA PHE A 76 9.51 3.50 -1.94
C PHE A 76 10.88 2.84 -2.08
N ASP A 77 11.27 2.45 -3.29
CA ASP A 77 12.55 1.77 -3.51
C ASP A 77 13.75 2.67 -3.17
N ASN A 78 13.71 3.94 -3.58
CA ASN A 78 14.77 4.90 -3.23
C ASN A 78 14.90 5.09 -1.71
N TRP A 79 13.78 5.19 -1.00
CA TRP A 79 13.79 5.32 0.47
C TRP A 79 14.25 4.02 1.16
N TYR A 80 13.81 2.87 0.64
CA TYR A 80 14.22 1.56 1.14
C TYR A 80 15.73 1.36 0.99
N ASP A 81 16.27 1.66 -0.19
CA ASP A 81 17.71 1.55 -0.47
C ASP A 81 18.52 2.54 0.36
N ALA A 82 18.00 3.76 0.59
CA ALA A 82 18.62 4.71 1.51
C ALA A 82 18.68 4.18 2.95
N CYS A 83 17.65 3.47 3.42
CA CYS A 83 17.66 2.82 4.74
C CYS A 83 18.72 1.71 4.84
N LEU A 84 19.03 1.03 3.74
CA LEU A 84 20.04 -0.05 3.71
C LEU A 84 21.47 0.48 3.56
N ASN A 85 21.65 1.58 2.84
CA ASN A 85 22.97 2.15 2.52
C ASN A 85 23.52 3.11 3.60
N ASP A 86 22.73 3.44 4.62
CA ASP A 86 23.20 4.27 5.73
C ASP A 86 24.23 3.48 6.56
N GLU A 87 25.51 3.83 6.39
CA GLU A 87 26.69 3.20 7.00
C GLU A 87 26.67 3.35 8.54
N GLY A 88 25.81 2.57 9.20
CA GLY A 88 25.63 2.64 10.65
C GLY A 88 24.70 1.59 11.26
N LYS A 89 24.10 0.68 10.45
CA LYS A 89 23.19 -0.42 10.88
C LYS A 89 21.99 -0.02 11.75
N LYS A 90 21.81 1.26 12.05
CA LYS A 90 20.71 1.80 12.87
C LYS A 90 19.56 2.19 11.97
N ILE A 91 18.69 1.22 11.67
CA ILE A 91 17.39 1.54 11.07
C ILE A 91 16.49 2.06 12.18
N TYR A 92 16.01 3.29 12.04
CA TYR A 92 15.11 3.91 13.01
C TYR A 92 13.66 3.53 12.72
N ARG A 93 12.86 3.41 13.78
CA ARG A 93 11.42 3.16 13.66
C ARG A 93 10.69 4.20 12.79
N SER A 94 11.14 5.46 12.80
CA SER A 94 10.57 6.52 11.95
C SER A 94 10.79 6.26 10.46
N GLN A 95 11.94 5.69 10.07
CA GLN A 95 12.21 5.33 8.67
C GLN A 95 11.29 4.20 8.19
N VAL A 96 11.03 3.22 9.07
CA VAL A 96 10.01 2.19 8.81
C VAL A 96 8.64 2.84 8.64
N GLU A 97 8.25 3.74 9.54
CA GLU A 97 6.96 4.45 9.46
C GLU A 97 6.80 5.25 8.17
N ASP A 98 7.86 5.92 7.69
CA ASP A 98 7.85 6.64 6.41
C ASP A 98 7.59 5.71 5.22
N LEU A 99 8.24 4.54 5.18
CA LEU A 99 8.00 3.52 4.15
C LEU A 99 6.55 2.98 4.21
N GLU A 100 6.03 2.76 5.41
CA GLU A 100 4.65 2.32 5.59
C GLU A 100 3.61 3.35 5.15
N ILE A 101 3.90 4.65 5.30
CA ILE A 101 3.06 5.73 4.80
C ILE A 101 3.05 5.74 3.26
N ILE A 102 4.18 5.43 2.60
CA ILE A 102 4.21 5.27 1.15
C ILE A 102 3.33 4.09 0.71
N ILE A 103 3.37 2.95 1.42
CA ILE A 103 2.47 1.82 1.16
C ILE A 103 1.00 2.22 1.33
N ALA A 104 0.68 2.97 2.39
CA ALA A 104 -0.68 3.47 2.61
C ALA A 104 -1.16 4.35 1.44
N LYS A 105 -0.31 5.29 0.97
CA LYS A 105 -0.60 6.12 -0.21
C LYS A 105 -0.79 5.29 -1.47
N PHE A 106 0.01 4.23 -1.64
CA PHE A 106 -0.10 3.30 -2.77
C PHE A 106 -1.46 2.59 -2.76
N GLU A 107 -1.88 2.04 -1.61
CA GLU A 107 -3.19 1.42 -1.43
C GLU A 107 -4.36 2.37 -1.75
N ILE A 108 -4.30 3.63 -1.29
CA ILE A 108 -5.30 4.67 -1.58
C ILE A 108 -5.38 4.92 -3.08
N SER A 109 -4.22 5.01 -3.74
CA SER A 109 -4.14 5.31 -5.17
C SER A 109 -4.75 4.20 -6.02
N VAL A 110 -4.39 2.95 -5.74
CA VAL A 110 -5.00 1.77 -6.39
C VAL A 110 -6.52 1.77 -6.19
N CYS A 111 -7.00 1.99 -4.96
CA CYS A 111 -8.44 2.03 -4.68
C CYS A 111 -9.17 3.13 -5.48
N LYS A 112 -8.56 4.31 -5.62
CA LYS A 112 -9.13 5.41 -6.41
C LYS A 112 -9.19 5.05 -7.89
N ILE A 113 -8.09 4.58 -8.47
CA ILE A 113 -8.02 4.22 -9.90
C ILE A 113 -9.05 3.14 -10.23
N ILE A 114 -9.18 2.10 -9.41
CA ILE A 114 -10.20 1.05 -9.58
C ILE A 114 -11.62 1.64 -9.52
N SER A 115 -11.86 2.61 -8.64
CA SER A 115 -13.18 3.22 -8.46
C SER A 115 -13.56 4.12 -9.63
N ILE A 116 -12.61 4.90 -10.15
CA ILE A 116 -12.81 5.81 -11.28
C ILE A 116 -12.82 5.06 -12.61
N GLY A 117 -12.00 4.02 -12.78
CA GLY A 117 -11.92 3.19 -14.00
C GLY A 117 -13.21 2.45 -14.35
N LYS A 118 -14.23 2.50 -13.49
CA LYS A 118 -15.63 2.09 -13.79
C LYS A 118 -16.37 3.10 -14.67
N SER A 119 -15.88 4.34 -14.75
CA SER A 119 -16.48 5.42 -15.51
C SER A 119 -16.24 5.21 -17.01
N PRO A 120 -17.30 5.17 -17.84
CA PRO A 120 -17.15 5.05 -19.29
C PRO A 120 -16.57 6.31 -19.95
N LEU A 121 -16.35 7.39 -19.19
CA LEU A 121 -15.98 8.71 -19.68
C LEU A 121 -14.51 9.12 -19.41
N ASP A 122 -13.71 8.26 -18.77
CA ASP A 122 -12.39 8.65 -18.26
C ASP A 122 -11.27 7.83 -18.92
N SER A 123 -10.83 8.25 -20.11
CA SER A 123 -9.76 7.56 -20.84
C SER A 123 -8.41 7.55 -20.11
N GLU A 124 -8.17 8.55 -19.26
CA GLU A 124 -6.93 8.72 -18.48
C GLU A 124 -6.84 7.75 -17.28
N TYR A 125 -7.98 7.23 -16.82
CA TYR A 125 -8.07 6.30 -15.68
C TYR A 125 -8.40 4.87 -16.12
N LYS A 126 -8.37 4.57 -17.43
CA LYS A 126 -8.56 3.21 -17.92
C LYS A 126 -7.41 2.33 -17.42
N CYS A 127 -7.75 1.47 -16.47
CA CYS A 127 -6.89 0.46 -15.92
C CYS A 127 -7.50 -0.92 -16.20
N SER A 128 -6.68 -1.81 -16.74
CA SER A 128 -7.02 -3.20 -16.97
C SER A 128 -6.98 -4.00 -15.68
N LYS A 129 -7.60 -5.18 -15.68
CA LYS A 129 -7.47 -6.14 -14.58
C LYS A 129 -5.99 -6.47 -14.31
N ASP A 130 -5.21 -6.66 -15.37
CA ASP A 130 -3.83 -7.13 -15.26
C ASP A 130 -2.91 -6.07 -14.65
N GLU A 131 -3.14 -4.79 -14.97
CA GLU A 131 -2.44 -3.67 -14.32
C GLU A 131 -2.72 -3.62 -12.82
N ILE A 132 -3.98 -3.82 -12.39
CA ILE A 132 -4.31 -3.87 -10.96
C ILE A 132 -3.62 -5.04 -10.25
N ILE A 133 -3.57 -6.21 -10.89
CA ILE A 133 -2.86 -7.37 -10.36
C ILE A 133 -1.38 -7.06 -10.21
N GLU A 134 -0.79 -6.34 -11.17
CA GLU A 134 0.62 -5.96 -11.09
C GLU A 134 0.89 -4.98 -9.94
N TYR A 135 0.05 -3.95 -9.79
CA TYR A 135 0.13 -3.03 -8.64
C TYR A 135 0.02 -3.77 -7.31
N MET A 136 -0.76 -4.84 -7.24
CA MET A 136 -0.79 -5.67 -6.03
C MET A 136 0.50 -6.42 -5.76
N LYS A 137 1.14 -6.98 -6.78
CA LYS A 137 2.44 -7.65 -6.59
C LYS A 137 3.50 -6.66 -6.11
N ILE A 138 3.49 -5.45 -6.67
CA ILE A 138 4.35 -4.35 -6.22
C ILE A 138 4.08 -4.06 -4.74
N ARG A 139 2.81 -3.87 -4.36
CA ARG A 139 2.42 -3.62 -2.97
C ARG A 139 2.82 -4.76 -2.02
N ASP A 140 2.59 -6.02 -2.41
CA ASP A 140 2.98 -7.19 -1.60
C ASP A 140 4.52 -7.20 -1.39
N THR A 141 5.29 -6.87 -2.44
CA THR A 141 6.76 -6.75 -2.37
C THR A 141 7.21 -5.63 -1.42
N MET A 142 6.56 -4.46 -1.46
CA MET A 142 6.83 -3.37 -0.52
C MET A 142 6.60 -3.80 0.93
N ILE A 143 5.49 -4.51 1.20
CA ILE A 143 5.18 -5.03 2.54
C ILE A 143 6.25 -6.01 3.01
N GLU A 144 6.71 -6.92 2.14
CA GLU A 144 7.79 -7.85 2.47
C GLU A 144 9.11 -7.14 2.79
N LYS A 145 9.45 -6.10 2.00
CA LYS A 145 10.62 -5.26 2.23
C LYS A 145 10.54 -4.55 3.60
N VAL A 146 9.41 -3.95 3.96
CA VAL A 146 9.20 -3.32 5.27
C VAL A 146 9.34 -4.34 6.41
N LYS A 147 8.71 -5.51 6.31
CA LYS A 147 8.82 -6.56 7.36
C LYS A 147 10.27 -7.01 7.58
N LYS A 148 11.08 -7.09 6.51
CA LYS A 148 12.51 -7.41 6.62
C LYS A 148 13.26 -6.31 7.39
N LEU A 149 13.02 -5.04 7.07
CA LEU A 149 13.62 -3.91 7.80
C LEU A 149 13.19 -3.88 9.26
N GLU A 150 11.90 -4.11 9.55
CA GLU A 150 11.40 -4.21 10.93
C GLU A 150 12.12 -5.30 11.72
N THR A 151 12.32 -6.48 11.12
CA THR A 151 13.03 -7.60 11.76
C THR A 151 14.47 -7.23 12.06
N GLN A 152 15.18 -6.66 11.09
CA GLN A 152 16.56 -6.18 11.26
C GLN A 152 16.66 -5.10 12.35
N THR A 153 15.67 -4.19 12.41
CA THR A 153 15.59 -3.15 13.43
C THR A 153 15.46 -3.75 14.83
N VAL A 154 14.55 -4.71 15.01
CA VAL A 154 14.33 -5.39 16.30
C VAL A 154 15.57 -6.18 16.74
N GLU A 155 16.20 -6.91 15.82
CA GLU A 155 17.43 -7.66 16.11
C GLU A 155 18.57 -6.73 16.52
N TYR A 156 18.74 -5.60 15.83
CA TYR A 156 19.73 -4.59 16.20
C TYR A 156 19.52 -4.08 17.63
N TYR A 157 18.30 -3.74 18.02
CA TYR A 157 18.04 -3.25 19.38
C TYR A 157 18.27 -4.32 20.46
N ARG A 158 17.94 -5.60 20.18
CA ARG A 158 18.25 -6.71 21.11
C ARG A 158 19.75 -6.86 21.35
N MET A 159 20.57 -6.76 20.30
CA MET A 159 22.03 -6.87 20.41
C MET A 159 22.70 -5.70 21.17
N MET A 160 22.00 -4.57 21.34
CA MET A 160 22.50 -3.41 22.08
C MET A 160 22.00 -3.36 23.53
N GLU A 161 21.02 -4.19 23.87
CA GLU A 161 20.52 -4.40 25.23
C GLU A 161 21.29 -5.51 25.98
N ASP A 162 21.95 -6.41 25.26
CA ASP A 162 22.95 -7.37 25.76
C ASP A 162 24.35 -6.74 25.91
#